data_AF-A0A519LGE2-F1
#
_entry.id   AF-A0A519LGE2-F1
#
_cell.length_a   1.000
_cell.length_b   1.000
_cell.length_c   1.000
_cell.angle_alpha   90.00
_cell.angle_beta   90.00
_cell.angle_gamma   90.00
#
_symmetry.space_group_name_H-M   'P 1'
#
loop_
_entity.id
_entity.type
_entity.pdbx_description
1 polymer ?
#
loop_
_entity_poly.entity_id
_entity_poly.type
_entity_poly.pdbx_seq_one_letter_code
_entity_poly.pdbx_strand_id
1 'polypeptide(L)'
;IYFSQALKLQNERNKIDAKKVKEFNDVTAKMNGLLDKSLPFYKKALEIDPKNAGALETLKTIYGFRNDTKNYEDIKKRLDALPKQ
;
A
#
# COMPACT_ATOMS: atom_id res chain seq x y z
N ILE A 1 1.86 1.82 -12.82
CA ILE A 1 2.78 0.69 -13.16
C ILE A 1 3.32 0.03 -11.89
N TYR A 2 4.05 0.74 -11.01
CA TYR A 2 4.65 0.14 -9.79
C TYR A 2 3.63 -0.47 -8.81
N PHE A 3 2.55 0.24 -8.51
CA PHE A 3 1.49 -0.29 -7.65
C PHE A 3 0.74 -1.46 -8.26
N SER A 4 0.44 -1.39 -9.57
CA SER A 4 -0.18 -2.50 -10.28
C SER A 4 0.68 -3.78 -10.20
N GLN A 5 2.01 -3.64 -10.21
CA GLN A 5 2.92 -4.77 -9.98
C GLN A 5 2.88 -5.23 -8.51
N ALA A 6 2.87 -4.31 -7.55
CA ALA A 6 2.70 -4.64 -6.12
C ALA A 6 1.39 -5.40 -5.86
N LEU A 7 0.29 -5.03 -6.53
CA LEU A 7 -0.99 -5.74 -6.44
C LEU A 7 -0.94 -7.17 -7.02
N LYS A 8 -0.18 -7.38 -8.11
CA LYS A 8 0.05 -8.72 -8.65
C LYS A 8 0.80 -9.58 -7.65
N LEU A 9 1.90 -9.06 -7.08
CA LEU A 9 2.66 -9.74 -6.04
C LEU A 9 1.82 -9.99 -4.78
N GLN A 10 0.96 -9.06 -4.40
CA GLN A 10 0.03 -9.21 -3.29
C GLN A 10 -0.96 -10.36 -3.53
N ASN A 11 -1.47 -10.51 -4.75
CA ASN A 11 -2.33 -11.63 -5.11
C ASN A 11 -1.55 -12.96 -5.13
N GLU A 12 -0.32 -12.97 -5.63
CA GLU A 12 0.58 -14.13 -5.55
C GLU A 12 0.86 -14.50 -4.09
N ARG A 13 1.18 -13.53 -3.24
CA ARG A 13 1.42 -13.72 -1.80
C ARG A 13 0.24 -14.38 -1.11
N ASN A 14 -0.99 -13.99 -1.46
CA ASN A 14 -2.20 -14.58 -0.88
C ASN A 14 -2.44 -16.03 -1.30
N LYS A 15 -1.78 -16.51 -2.36
CA LYS A 15 -1.82 -17.90 -2.81
C LYS A 15 -0.70 -18.75 -2.20
N ILE A 16 0.26 -18.13 -1.51
CA ILE A 16 1.36 -18.84 -0.84
C ILE A 16 0.79 -19.52 0.41
N ASP A 17 1.02 -20.82 0.52
CA ASP A 17 0.66 -21.60 1.71
C ASP A 17 1.34 -20.99 2.95
N ALA A 18 0.61 -20.88 4.05
CA ALA A 18 1.13 -20.35 5.32
C ALA A 18 2.39 -21.07 5.83
N LYS A 19 2.61 -22.33 5.43
CA LYS A 19 3.82 -23.11 5.74
C LYS A 19 5.06 -22.61 4.98
N LYS A 20 4.87 -21.91 3.88
CA LYS A 20 5.94 -21.39 3.02
C LYS A 20 6.34 -19.96 3.40
N VAL A 21 6.70 -19.79 4.67
CA VAL A 21 7.09 -18.49 5.26
C VAL A 21 8.20 -17.80 4.46
N LYS A 22 9.18 -18.56 3.94
CA LYS A 22 10.26 -17.99 3.13
C LYS A 22 9.75 -17.34 1.84
N GLU A 23 8.93 -18.06 1.07
CA GLU A 23 8.34 -17.53 -0.18
C GLU A 23 7.44 -16.32 0.12
N PHE A 24 6.66 -16.39 1.22
CA PHE A 24 5.84 -15.28 1.69
C PHE A 24 6.67 -14.03 1.97
N ASN A 25 7.78 -14.18 2.69
CA ASN A 25 8.69 -13.09 3.03
C ASN A 25 9.40 -12.54 1.78
N ASP A 26 9.84 -13.40 0.87
CA ASP A 26 10.51 -13.01 -0.38
C ASP A 26 9.58 -12.16 -1.27
N VAL A 27 8.31 -12.56 -1.42
CA VAL A 27 7.31 -11.78 -2.15
C VAL A 27 6.98 -10.48 -1.43
N THR A 28 6.88 -10.52 -0.10
CA THR A 28 6.64 -9.31 0.72
C THR A 28 7.77 -8.29 0.56
N ALA A 29 9.03 -8.73 0.55
CA ALA A 29 10.18 -7.85 0.34
C ALA A 29 10.16 -7.22 -1.07
N LYS A 30 9.87 -8.00 -2.11
CA LYS A 30 9.70 -7.49 -3.49
C LYS A 30 8.58 -6.47 -3.59
N MET A 31 7.44 -6.77 -2.96
CA MET A 31 6.30 -5.87 -2.91
C MET A 31 6.69 -4.55 -2.22
N ASN A 32 7.34 -4.60 -1.06
CA ASN A 32 7.82 -3.41 -0.35
C ASN A 32 8.76 -2.55 -1.21
N GLY A 33 9.68 -3.16 -1.96
CA GLY A 33 10.56 -2.42 -2.87
C GLY A 33 9.81 -1.69 -4.00
N LEU A 34 8.70 -2.25 -4.50
CA LEU A 34 7.85 -1.59 -5.49
C LEU A 34 6.98 -0.50 -4.85
N LEU A 35 6.48 -0.76 -3.65
CA LEU A 35 5.69 0.19 -2.88
C LEU A 35 6.52 1.44 -2.56
N ASP A 36 7.79 1.29 -2.20
CA ASP A 36 8.73 2.39 -1.96
C ASP A 36 8.90 3.29 -3.19
N LYS A 37 9.04 2.67 -4.37
CA LYS A 37 9.09 3.42 -5.63
C LYS A 37 7.78 4.11 -5.94
N SER A 38 6.65 3.55 -5.53
CA SER A 38 5.31 4.11 -5.78
C SER A 38 4.92 5.24 -4.81
N LEU A 39 5.48 5.23 -3.60
CA LEU A 39 5.20 6.15 -2.50
C LEU A 39 5.23 7.65 -2.91
N PRO A 40 6.28 8.17 -3.59
CA PRO A 40 6.30 9.56 -4.01
C PRO A 40 5.24 9.91 -5.06
N PHE A 41 4.84 8.96 -5.92
CA PHE A 41 3.78 9.19 -6.90
C PHE A 41 2.42 9.34 -6.22
N TYR A 42 2.15 8.52 -5.20
CA TYR A 42 0.92 8.64 -4.42
C TYR A 42 0.87 9.89 -3.56
N LYS A 43 2.00 10.29 -2.98
CA LYS A 43 2.09 11.58 -2.28
C LYS A 43 1.73 12.75 -3.21
N LYS A 44 2.32 12.79 -4.41
CA LYS A 44 1.96 13.80 -5.43
C LYS A 44 0.49 13.72 -5.84
N ALA A 45 -0.06 12.51 -5.97
CA ALA A 45 -1.49 12.35 -6.25
C ALA A 45 -2.36 12.95 -5.15
N LEU A 46 -1.97 12.84 -3.87
CA LEU A 46 -2.66 13.48 -2.76
C LEU A 46 -2.44 14.99 -2.65
N GLU A 47 -1.33 15.50 -3.18
CA GLU A 47 -1.10 16.95 -3.31
C GLU A 47 -2.03 17.57 -4.36
N ILE A 48 -2.31 16.84 -5.44
CA ILE A 48 -3.22 17.27 -6.52
C ILE A 48 -4.68 17.04 -6.12
N ASP A 49 -5.00 15.84 -5.65
CA ASP A 49 -6.33 15.44 -5.18
C ASP A 49 -6.23 14.87 -3.77
N PRO A 50 -6.44 15.71 -2.74
CA PRO A 50 -6.38 15.27 -1.36
C PRO A 50 -7.51 14.32 -0.96
N LYS A 51 -8.53 14.15 -1.81
CA LYS A 51 -9.68 13.24 -1.61
C LYS A 51 -9.57 11.95 -2.43
N ASN A 52 -8.44 11.70 -3.07
CA ASN A 52 -8.24 10.50 -3.87
C ASN A 52 -8.23 9.24 -3.00
N ALA A 53 -9.38 8.57 -2.91
CA ALA A 53 -9.56 7.36 -2.12
C ALA A 53 -8.55 6.27 -2.49
N GLY A 54 -8.32 6.04 -3.79
CA GLY A 54 -7.39 5.01 -4.26
C GLY A 54 -5.94 5.27 -3.84
N ALA A 55 -5.50 6.54 -3.88
CA ALA A 55 -4.17 6.93 -3.43
C ALA A 55 -4.03 6.79 -1.90
N LEU A 56 -5.06 7.20 -1.16
CA LEU A 56 -5.08 7.04 0.30
C LEU A 56 -5.09 5.55 0.69
N GLU A 57 -5.92 4.70 0.08
CA GLU A 57 -5.94 3.26 0.39
C GLU A 57 -4.59 2.58 0.11
N THR A 58 -3.96 2.98 -0.98
CA THR A 58 -2.62 2.52 -1.33
C THR A 58 -1.61 2.93 -0.26
N LEU A 59 -1.58 4.22 0.10
CA LEU A 59 -0.65 4.73 1.12
C LEU A 59 -0.90 4.10 2.49
N LYS A 60 -2.16 3.88 2.88
CA LYS A 60 -2.52 3.17 4.13
C LYS A 60 -1.87 1.78 4.15
N THR A 61 -2.03 1.03 3.07
CA THR A 61 -1.43 -0.30 2.93
C THR A 61 0.09 -0.26 3.02
N ILE A 62 0.73 0.68 2.32
CA ILE A 62 2.19 0.88 2.35
C ILE A 62 2.68 1.17 3.77
N TYR A 63 2.05 2.13 4.45
CA TYR A 63 2.44 2.51 5.81
C TYR A 63 2.22 1.37 6.80
N GLY A 64 1.16 0.58 6.63
CA GLY A 64 0.95 -0.66 7.41
C GLY A 64 2.10 -1.65 7.26
N PHE A 65 2.56 -1.92 6.04
CA PHE A 65 3.71 -2.80 5.80
C PHE A 65 5.03 -2.26 6.36
N ARG A 66 5.20 -0.94 6.38
CA ARG A 66 6.40 -0.29 6.95
C ARG A 66 6.37 -0.17 8.47
N ASN A 67 5.29 -0.62 9.11
CA ASN A 67 5.06 -0.37 10.54
C ASN A 67 5.05 1.15 10.88
N ASP A 68 4.74 1.99 9.88
CA ASP A 68 4.67 3.43 10.03
C ASP A 68 3.27 3.82 10.52
N THR A 69 3.04 3.59 11.81
CA THR A 69 1.74 3.81 12.45
C THR A 69 1.29 5.27 12.36
N LYS A 70 2.23 6.23 12.44
CA LYS A 70 1.91 7.66 12.38
C LYS A 70 1.27 8.04 11.05
N ASN A 71 1.93 7.70 9.93
CA ASN A 71 1.37 8.00 8.61
C ASN A 71 0.18 7.10 8.28
N TYR A 72 0.15 5.87 8.78
CA TYR A 72 -1.00 4.98 8.65
C TYR A 72 -2.27 5.61 9.25
N GLU A 73 -2.19 6.13 10.47
CA GLU A 73 -3.33 6.76 11.13
C GLU A 73 -3.79 8.04 10.44
N ASP A 74 -2.85 8.88 9.98
CA ASP A 74 -3.17 10.08 9.21
C ASP A 74 -3.99 9.75 7.95
N ILE A 75 -3.47 8.84 7.13
CA ILE A 75 -4.13 8.42 5.89
C ILE A 75 -5.46 7.73 6.18
N LYS A 76 -5.54 6.92 7.24
CA LYS A 76 -6.78 6.28 7.68
C LYS A 76 -7.84 7.34 8.04
N LYS A 77 -7.49 8.37 8.80
CA LYS A 77 -8.40 9.47 9.14
C LYS A 77 -8.88 10.20 7.89
N ARG A 78 -7.99 10.46 6.93
CA ARG A 78 -8.33 11.09 5.65
C ARG A 78 -9.30 10.24 4.82
N LEU A 79 -9.09 8.92 4.78
CA LEU A 79 -10.03 7.96 4.17
C LEU A 79 -11.40 7.98 4.85
N ASP A 80 -11.42 7.90 6.18
CA ASP A 80 -12.65 7.88 6.97
C ASP A 80 -13.43 9.20 6.83
N ALA A 81 -12.73 10.31 6.60
CA ALA A 81 -13.32 11.62 6.33
C ALA A 81 -13.79 11.81 4.89
N LEU A 82 -13.51 10.86 3.97
CA LEU A 82 -14.09 10.92 2.64
C LEU A 82 -15.59 10.64 2.73
N PRO A 83 -16.42 11.43 2.01
CA PRO A 83 -17.83 11.12 1.91
C PRO A 83 -17.98 9.74 1.27
N LYS A 84 -18.58 8.80 2.01
CA LYS A 84 -19.02 7.52 1.45
C LYS A 84 -20.06 7.84 0.38
N GLN A 85 -19.77 7.51 -0.88
CA GLN A 85 -20.73 7.62 -1.97
C GLN A 85 -21.89 6.66 -1.79
#